data_AF-A0A3D4DR33-F1
#
_entry.id   AF-A0A3D4DR33-F1
#
_cell.length_a   1.000
_cell.length_b   1.000
_cell.length_c   1.000
_cell.angle_alpha   90.00
_cell.angle_beta   90.00
_cell.angle_gamma   90.00
#
_symmetry.space_group_name_H-M   'P 1'
#
loop_
_entity.id
_entity.type
_entity.pdbx_description
1 polymer ?
#
loop_
_entity_poly.entity_id
_entity_poly.type
_entity_poly.pdbx_seq_one_letter_code
_entity_poly.pdbx_strand_id
1 'polypeptide(L)'
;MNQITDAETRDFIPVRIAVLTVSDTRGLDQDRSGDTLVKRLEAAGHVLAARDIVRDDRAAIADKLRAWSLDPEIDVVISTGGTGLTGRDVSVEAHRDVYEKEIDAFGTVFALVSFQKIGTSAVQSRATGGVANGTYLFALPGSTGACKDAWDEILAPQLDYRHPPCNFVEIFSRLDEHKRRK
;
A
#
# COMPACT_ATOMS: atom_id res chain seq x y z
N MET A 1 37.49 -23.59 -12.25
CA MET A 1 37.68 -22.48 -11.29
C MET A 1 36.29 -21.92 -11.03
N ASN A 2 35.65 -22.32 -9.93
CA ASN A 2 34.28 -21.93 -9.60
C ASN A 2 34.22 -20.41 -9.40
N GLN A 3 33.44 -19.72 -10.23
CA GLN A 3 32.88 -18.43 -9.87
C GLN A 3 31.63 -18.72 -9.03
N ILE A 4 31.81 -18.69 -7.72
CA ILE A 4 30.71 -18.54 -6.77
C ILE A 4 30.29 -17.08 -6.94
N THR A 5 29.15 -16.84 -7.58
CA THR A 5 28.51 -15.53 -7.54
C THR A 5 27.89 -15.40 -6.16
N ASP A 6 28.49 -14.57 -5.31
CA ASP A 6 27.90 -14.11 -4.05
C ASP A 6 26.63 -13.31 -4.35
N ALA A 7 25.51 -14.00 -4.57
CA ALA A 7 24.23 -13.47 -4.20
C ALA A 7 24.22 -13.52 -2.66
N GLU A 8 24.76 -12.47 -2.03
CA GLU A 8 24.66 -12.28 -0.58
C GLU A 8 23.22 -12.54 -0.17
N THR A 9 23.03 -13.53 0.70
CA THR A 9 21.70 -13.95 1.16
C THR A 9 21.15 -12.82 2.01
N ARG A 10 20.37 -11.93 1.38
CA ARG A 10 19.67 -10.86 2.10
C ARG A 10 18.69 -11.50 3.08
N ASP A 11 18.71 -11.03 4.32
CA ASP A 11 17.72 -11.44 5.31
C ASP A 11 16.39 -10.71 5.08
N PHE A 12 15.30 -11.33 5.52
CA PHE A 12 14.01 -10.67 5.52
C PHE A 12 13.99 -9.56 6.59
N ILE A 13 13.46 -8.39 6.24
CA ILE A 13 13.27 -7.26 7.15
C ILE A 13 11.76 -7.04 7.32
N PRO A 14 11.19 -7.29 8.52
CA PRO A 14 9.79 -6.98 8.78
C PRO A 14 9.49 -5.49 8.56
N VAL A 15 8.32 -5.21 8.00
CA VAL A 15 7.83 -3.86 7.73
C VAL A 15 6.61 -3.63 8.61
N ARG A 16 6.46 -2.43 9.18
CA ARG A 16 5.32 -2.06 10.02
C ARG A 16 4.23 -1.45 9.15
N ILE A 17 3.13 -2.19 8.99
CA ILE A 17 2.08 -1.87 8.03
C ILE A 17 0.79 -1.51 8.77
N ALA A 18 0.23 -0.35 8.45
CA ALA A 18 -1.10 0.06 8.88
C ALA A 18 -2.15 -0.24 7.79
N VAL A 19 -3.31 -0.77 8.19
CA VAL A 19 -4.42 -1.12 7.28
C VAL A 19 -5.62 -0.21 7.52
N LEU A 20 -6.05 0.51 6.49
CA LEU A 20 -7.21 1.40 6.54
C LEU A 20 -8.34 0.90 5.64
N THR A 21 -9.50 0.58 6.21
CA THR A 21 -10.69 0.32 5.39
C THR A 21 -11.52 1.58 5.25
N VAL A 22 -11.88 1.93 4.01
CA VAL A 22 -12.78 3.05 3.71
C VAL A 22 -14.16 2.49 3.42
N SER A 23 -15.13 2.77 4.31
CA SER A 23 -16.50 2.28 4.17
C SER A 23 -17.54 3.08 4.96
N ASP A 24 -18.68 3.36 4.31
CA ASP A 24 -19.86 3.95 4.94
C ASP A 24 -20.74 2.95 5.71
N THR A 25 -20.49 1.64 5.58
CA THR A 25 -21.39 0.63 6.14
C THR A 25 -20.69 -0.47 6.92
N ARG A 26 -19.43 -0.80 6.60
CA ARG A 26 -18.71 -1.90 7.26
C ARG A 26 -18.23 -1.49 8.65
N GLY A 27 -18.46 -2.39 9.61
CA GLY A 27 -17.68 -2.48 10.85
C GLY A 27 -16.53 -3.48 10.71
N LEU A 28 -15.70 -3.62 11.76
CA LEU A 28 -14.58 -4.56 11.79
C LEU A 28 -15.03 -6.02 11.61
N ASP A 29 -16.21 -6.38 12.09
CA ASP A 29 -16.82 -7.70 11.96
C ASP A 29 -17.14 -8.09 10.50
N GLN A 30 -17.23 -7.10 9.61
CA GLN A 30 -17.61 -7.28 8.20
C GLN A 30 -16.50 -6.87 7.23
N ASP A 31 -15.34 -6.48 7.76
CA ASP A 31 -14.21 -5.97 6.99
C ASP A 31 -13.34 -7.10 6.40
N ARG A 32 -13.93 -7.85 5.47
CA ARG A 32 -13.26 -8.97 4.80
C ARG A 32 -12.02 -8.55 4.00
N SER A 33 -11.99 -7.32 3.47
CA SER A 33 -10.86 -6.82 2.69
C SER A 33 -9.69 -6.46 3.60
N GLY A 34 -9.95 -5.72 4.69
CA GLY A 34 -8.94 -5.50 5.72
C GLY A 34 -8.42 -6.80 6.32
N ASP A 35 -9.30 -7.75 6.66
CA ASP A 35 -8.91 -9.08 7.15
C ASP A 35 -8.00 -9.83 6.17
N THR A 36 -8.26 -9.66 4.87
CA THR A 36 -7.46 -10.30 3.81
C THR A 36 -6.05 -9.72 3.78
N LEU A 37 -5.91 -8.40 3.90
CA LEU A 37 -4.61 -7.73 3.94
C LEU A 37 -3.84 -8.09 5.20
N VAL A 38 -4.49 -8.06 6.38
CA VAL A 38 -3.89 -8.45 7.67
C VAL A 38 -3.34 -9.87 7.62
N LYS A 39 -4.16 -10.85 7.20
CA LYS A 39 -3.70 -12.25 7.12
C LYS A 39 -2.50 -12.41 6.19
N ARG A 40 -2.45 -11.65 5.11
CA ARG A 40 -1.39 -11.71 4.11
C ARG A 40 -0.09 -11.11 4.60
N LEU A 41 -0.15 -9.92 5.20
CA LEU A 41 1.05 -9.27 5.72
C LEU A 41 1.67 -10.05 6.88
N GLU A 42 0.84 -10.58 7.79
CA GLU A 42 1.32 -11.40 8.91
C GLU A 42 1.91 -12.72 8.42
N ALA A 43 1.27 -13.38 7.46
CA ALA A 43 1.80 -14.62 6.87
C ALA A 43 3.14 -14.42 6.13
N ALA A 44 3.40 -13.20 5.63
CA ALA A 44 4.67 -12.83 5.03
C ALA A 44 5.75 -12.44 6.06
N GLY A 45 5.40 -12.35 7.35
CA GLY A 45 6.32 -11.98 8.43
C GLY A 45 6.38 -10.48 8.75
N HIS A 46 5.53 -9.66 8.13
CA HIS A 46 5.40 -8.23 8.46
C HIS A 46 4.58 -8.02 9.75
N VAL A 47 4.60 -6.79 10.26
CA VAL A 47 3.92 -6.41 11.51
C VAL A 47 2.68 -5.57 11.19
N LEU A 48 1.51 -5.95 11.72
CA LEU A 48 0.34 -5.09 11.73
C LEU A 48 0.54 -3.98 12.77
N ALA A 49 0.94 -2.79 12.32
CA ALA A 49 1.21 -1.65 13.18
C ALA A 49 -0.07 -0.97 13.68
N ALA A 50 -1.07 -0.86 12.81
CA ALA A 50 -2.36 -0.28 13.12
C ALA A 50 -3.45 -0.81 12.18
N ARG A 51 -4.69 -0.75 12.63
CA ARG A 51 -5.87 -1.05 11.80
C ARG A 51 -7.00 -0.10 12.17
N ASP A 52 -7.67 0.46 11.17
CA ASP A 52 -8.80 1.35 11.39
C ASP A 52 -9.81 1.31 10.24
N ILE A 53 -11.01 1.83 10.48
CA ILE A 53 -12.06 2.04 9.47
C ILE A 53 -12.51 3.50 9.51
N VAL A 54 -12.54 4.14 8.35
CA VAL A 54 -13.08 5.50 8.18
C VAL A 54 -14.21 5.52 7.16
N ARG A 55 -15.05 6.57 7.23
CA ARG A 55 -16.08 6.84 6.22
C ARG A 55 -15.46 7.21 4.88
N ASP A 56 -16.24 7.08 3.80
CA ASP A 56 -15.85 7.54 2.46
C ASP A 56 -16.00 9.07 2.40
N ASP A 57 -15.07 9.74 3.09
CA ASP A 57 -14.97 11.17 3.26
C ASP A 57 -13.52 11.62 3.06
N ARG A 58 -13.32 12.58 2.16
CA ARG A 58 -11.98 12.96 1.71
C ARG A 58 -11.11 13.49 2.85
N ALA A 59 -11.69 14.29 3.75
CA ALA A 59 -10.97 14.87 4.88
C ALA A 59 -10.63 13.80 5.91
N ALA A 60 -11.59 12.95 6.28
CA ALA A 60 -11.37 11.87 7.23
C ALA A 60 -10.26 10.89 6.78
N ILE A 61 -10.25 10.54 5.49
CA ILE A 61 -9.20 9.70 4.91
C ILE A 61 -7.85 10.43 4.93
N ALA A 62 -7.78 11.66 4.41
CA ALA A 62 -6.53 12.41 4.33
C ALA A 62 -5.93 12.68 5.72
N ASP A 63 -6.75 13.01 6.71
CA ASP A 63 -6.29 13.26 8.09
C ASP A 63 -5.76 11.99 8.75
N LYS A 64 -6.39 10.83 8.50
CA LYS A 64 -5.86 9.53 8.97
C LYS A 64 -4.51 9.21 8.32
N LEU A 65 -4.38 9.42 7.01
CA LEU A 65 -3.13 9.19 6.28
C LEU A 65 -2.01 10.14 6.74
N ARG A 66 -2.32 11.43 6.99
CA ARG A 66 -1.35 12.38 7.55
C ARG A 66 -0.90 11.96 8.94
N ALA A 67 -1.84 11.60 9.81
CA ALA A 67 -1.52 11.15 11.17
C ALA A 67 -0.60 9.93 11.16
N TRP A 68 -0.90 8.92 10.34
CA TRP A 68 -0.09 7.72 10.22
C TRP A 68 1.24 7.91 9.51
N SER A 69 1.34 8.81 8.53
CA SER A 69 2.64 9.12 7.90
C SER A 69 3.60 9.87 8.83
N LEU A 70 3.09 10.50 9.90
CA LEU A 70 3.92 11.15 10.92
C LEU A 70 4.26 10.22 12.09
N ASP A 71 3.69 9.01 12.14
CA ASP A 71 3.93 8.05 13.19
C ASP A 71 5.22 7.26 12.89
N PRO A 72 6.28 7.38 13.70
CA PRO A 72 7.52 6.65 13.47
C PRO A 72 7.36 5.13 13.61
N GLU A 73 6.22 4.63 14.08
CA GLU A 73 5.87 3.21 14.14
C GLU A 73 5.17 2.65 12.89
N ILE A 74 4.99 3.46 11.84
CA ILE A 74 4.32 3.06 10.59
C ILE A 74 5.21 3.33 9.38
N ASP A 75 5.63 2.26 8.70
CA ASP A 75 6.45 2.33 7.49
C ASP A 75 5.59 2.40 6.22
N VAL A 76 4.43 1.73 6.25
CA VAL A 76 3.52 1.61 5.10
C VAL A 76 2.06 1.73 5.56
N VAL A 77 1.25 2.45 4.80
CA VAL A 77 -0.21 2.43 4.92
C VAL A 77 -0.80 1.79 3.66
N ILE A 78 -1.66 0.80 3.85
CA ILE A 78 -2.47 0.20 2.79
C ILE A 78 -3.94 0.46 3.10
N SER A 79 -4.60 1.24 2.26
CA SER A 79 -6.04 1.45 2.35
C SER A 79 -6.83 0.64 1.31
N THR A 80 -8.06 0.26 1.64
CA THR A 80 -8.97 -0.44 0.71
C THR A 80 -10.37 0.18 0.73
N GLY A 81 -10.93 0.46 -0.46
CA GLY A 81 -12.26 1.07 -0.64
C GLY A 81 -12.21 2.52 -1.11
N GLY A 82 -13.35 3.06 -1.57
CA GLY A 82 -13.51 4.44 -2.03
C GLY A 82 -12.74 4.83 -3.29
N THR A 83 -12.28 3.86 -4.09
CA THR A 83 -11.53 4.10 -5.35
C THR A 83 -12.37 3.92 -6.61
N GLY A 84 -13.69 3.77 -6.50
CA GLY A 84 -14.58 3.65 -7.66
C GLY A 84 -14.73 4.97 -8.44
N LEU A 85 -15.67 4.99 -9.39
CA LEU A 85 -15.93 6.15 -10.28
C LEU A 85 -17.13 6.99 -9.85
N THR A 86 -17.79 6.66 -8.74
CA THR A 86 -18.99 7.38 -8.30
C THR A 86 -18.60 8.65 -7.54
N GLY A 87 -19.53 9.60 -7.41
CA GLY A 87 -19.28 10.83 -6.65
C GLY A 87 -19.04 10.63 -5.14
N ARG A 88 -19.20 9.40 -4.63
CA ARG A 88 -18.85 9.03 -3.25
C ARG A 88 -17.40 8.57 -3.10
N ASP A 89 -16.82 8.01 -4.17
CA ASP A 89 -15.49 7.41 -4.15
C ASP A 89 -14.41 8.49 -4.16
N VAL A 90 -13.82 8.79 -2.99
CA VAL A 90 -12.87 9.90 -2.82
C VAL A 90 -11.49 9.49 -2.30
N SER A 91 -11.20 8.19 -2.17
CA SER A 91 -9.93 7.71 -1.61
C SER A 91 -8.72 8.14 -2.44
N VAL A 92 -8.81 8.13 -3.77
CA VAL A 92 -7.67 8.53 -4.64
C VAL A 92 -7.35 10.01 -4.45
N GLU A 93 -8.38 10.84 -4.42
CA GLU A 93 -8.29 12.27 -4.21
C GLU A 93 -7.75 12.61 -2.81
N ALA A 94 -8.15 11.85 -1.79
CA ALA A 94 -7.67 11.99 -0.42
C ALA A 94 -6.21 11.58 -0.27
N HIS A 95 -5.80 10.48 -0.91
CA HIS A 95 -4.40 10.05 -0.93
C HIS A 95 -3.48 11.09 -1.57
N ARG A 96 -3.88 11.63 -2.73
CA ARG A 96 -3.12 12.68 -3.43
C ARG A 96 -3.00 13.99 -2.66
N ASP A 97 -3.90 14.28 -1.72
CA ASP A 97 -3.79 15.45 -0.82
C ASP A 97 -2.68 15.30 0.24
N VAL A 98 -2.08 14.11 0.37
CA VAL A 98 -1.07 13.80 1.37
C VAL A 98 0.31 13.56 0.76
N TYR A 99 0.37 13.08 -0.49
CA TYR A 99 1.63 12.72 -1.13
C TYR A 99 2.59 13.92 -1.26
N GLU A 100 3.85 13.70 -0.88
CA GLU A 100 4.98 14.52 -1.30
C GLU A 100 5.46 14.10 -2.70
N LYS A 101 5.32 12.82 -3.02
CA LYS A 101 5.67 12.23 -4.31
C LYS A 101 4.72 11.10 -4.66
N GLU A 102 4.08 11.19 -5.83
CA GLU A 102 3.25 10.10 -6.37
C GLU A 102 4.13 9.00 -6.98
N ILE A 103 3.68 7.74 -6.86
CA ILE A 103 4.28 6.58 -7.52
C ILE A 103 3.36 6.20 -8.70
N ASP A 104 3.43 6.97 -9.78
CA ASP A 104 2.54 6.82 -10.96
C ASP A 104 2.50 5.38 -11.52
N ALA A 105 3.64 4.69 -11.42
CA ALA A 105 3.78 3.32 -11.86
C ALA A 105 2.87 2.33 -11.09
N PHE A 106 2.52 2.62 -9.82
CA PHE A 106 1.72 1.69 -9.01
C PHE A 106 0.33 1.45 -9.61
N GLY A 107 -0.41 2.53 -9.91
CA GLY A 107 -1.73 2.43 -10.53
C GLY A 107 -1.66 1.75 -11.91
N THR A 108 -0.60 2.03 -12.67
CA THR A 108 -0.37 1.45 -14.01
C THR A 108 -0.12 -0.05 -13.93
N VAL A 109 0.78 -0.50 -13.06
CA VAL A 109 1.09 -1.92 -12.85
C VAL A 109 -0.12 -2.65 -12.30
N PHE A 110 -0.85 -2.07 -11.36
CA PHE A 110 -2.09 -2.66 -10.86
C PHE A 110 -3.16 -2.80 -11.96
N ALA A 111 -3.27 -1.84 -12.87
CA ALA A 111 -4.17 -1.95 -14.01
C ALA A 111 -3.77 -3.10 -14.96
N LEU A 112 -2.47 -3.32 -15.18
CA LEU A 112 -1.98 -4.45 -15.97
C LEU A 112 -2.28 -5.80 -15.29
N VAL A 113 -1.98 -5.92 -13.99
CA VAL A 113 -2.31 -7.11 -13.19
C VAL A 113 -3.82 -7.37 -13.24
N SER A 114 -4.63 -6.34 -13.03
CA SER A 114 -6.09 -6.44 -13.08
C SER A 114 -6.57 -6.85 -14.47
N PHE A 115 -6.02 -6.27 -15.55
CA PHE A 115 -6.43 -6.59 -16.91
C PHE A 115 -6.22 -8.07 -17.24
N GLN A 116 -5.13 -8.67 -16.77
CA GLN A 116 -4.87 -10.10 -16.95
C GLN A 116 -5.91 -10.98 -16.24
N LYS A 117 -6.49 -10.51 -15.13
CA LYS A 117 -7.44 -11.30 -14.30
C LYS A 117 -8.91 -11.05 -14.63
N ILE A 118 -9.27 -9.78 -14.91
CA ILE A 118 -10.67 -9.35 -15.06
C ILE A 118 -10.95 -8.63 -16.39
N GLY A 119 -9.97 -8.61 -17.31
CA GLY A 119 -10.11 -8.01 -18.63
C GLY A 119 -10.42 -6.52 -18.56
N THR A 120 -11.31 -6.05 -19.43
CA THR A 120 -11.69 -4.63 -19.58
C THR A 120 -12.33 -4.05 -18.32
N SER A 121 -12.82 -4.86 -17.39
CA SER A 121 -13.33 -4.39 -16.10
C SER A 121 -12.26 -3.63 -15.29
N ALA A 122 -10.97 -3.89 -15.55
CA ALA A 122 -9.86 -3.18 -14.93
C ALA A 122 -9.90 -1.66 -15.14
N VAL A 123 -10.53 -1.16 -16.21
CA VAL A 123 -10.68 0.28 -16.50
C VAL A 123 -11.47 1.03 -15.39
N GLN A 124 -12.30 0.33 -14.62
CA GLN A 124 -13.08 0.92 -13.53
C GLN A 124 -12.32 1.04 -12.20
N SER A 125 -11.12 0.46 -12.10
CA SER A 125 -10.31 0.46 -10.89
C SER A 125 -9.39 1.68 -10.85
N ARG A 126 -9.33 2.39 -9.72
CA ARG A 126 -8.40 3.51 -9.51
C ARG A 126 -7.44 3.28 -8.35
N ALA A 127 -6.54 2.29 -8.45
CA ALA A 127 -5.48 2.15 -7.46
C ALA A 127 -4.46 3.29 -7.60
N THR A 128 -3.92 3.78 -6.49
CA THR A 128 -2.85 4.80 -6.48
C THR A 128 -1.85 4.51 -5.35
N GLY A 129 -0.64 5.05 -5.47
CA GLY A 129 0.40 4.94 -4.46
C GLY A 129 1.27 6.19 -4.43
N GLY A 130 1.86 6.46 -3.28
CA GLY A 130 2.69 7.65 -3.06
C GLY A 130 3.57 7.52 -1.83
N VAL A 131 4.34 8.58 -1.58
CA VAL A 131 5.20 8.73 -0.40
C VAL A 131 4.87 10.04 0.28
N ALA A 132 4.78 10.01 1.61
CA ALA A 132 4.74 11.20 2.45
C ALA A 132 5.49 10.90 3.75
N ASN A 133 6.31 11.84 4.23
CA ASN A 133 7.00 11.72 5.52
C ASN A 133 7.84 10.44 5.73
N GLY A 134 8.39 9.86 4.67
CA GLY A 134 9.13 8.60 4.77
C GLY A 134 8.26 7.35 4.83
N THR A 135 6.93 7.50 4.75
CA THR A 135 5.95 6.42 4.75
C THR A 135 5.40 6.19 3.33
N TYR A 136 5.30 4.93 2.91
CA TYR A 136 4.59 4.57 1.68
C TYR A 136 3.09 4.50 1.91
N LEU A 137 2.30 5.03 0.99
CA LEU A 137 0.85 5.06 1.06
C LEU A 137 0.27 4.42 -0.20
N PHE A 138 -0.61 3.43 -0.06
CA PHE A 138 -1.25 2.74 -1.18
C PHE A 138 -2.76 2.69 -1.01
N ALA A 139 -3.51 3.05 -2.05
CA ALA A 139 -4.96 2.92 -2.11
C ALA A 139 -5.36 1.79 -3.07
N LEU A 140 -6.09 0.81 -2.55
CA LEU A 140 -6.58 -0.36 -3.28
C LEU A 140 -8.11 -0.33 -3.45
N PRO A 141 -8.65 -0.98 -4.49
CA PRO A 141 -10.08 -1.20 -4.59
C PRO A 141 -10.66 -2.00 -3.41
N GLY A 142 -11.93 -1.76 -3.11
CA GLY A 142 -12.63 -2.31 -1.93
C GLY A 142 -12.94 -3.81 -1.98
N SER A 143 -12.65 -4.50 -3.09
CA SER A 143 -12.91 -5.93 -3.25
C SER A 143 -11.78 -6.77 -2.68
N THR A 144 -12.12 -7.93 -2.10
CA THR A 144 -11.11 -8.86 -1.57
C THR A 144 -10.20 -9.40 -2.66
N GLY A 145 -10.72 -9.58 -3.89
CA GLY A 145 -9.93 -9.99 -5.06
C GLY A 145 -8.84 -8.97 -5.38
N ALA A 146 -9.20 -7.70 -5.52
CA ALA A 146 -8.24 -6.62 -5.79
C ALA A 146 -7.17 -6.49 -4.70
N CYS A 147 -7.54 -6.68 -3.42
CA CYS A 147 -6.59 -6.68 -2.32
C CYS A 147 -5.57 -7.82 -2.43
N LYS A 148 -6.03 -9.03 -2.80
CA LYS A 148 -5.13 -10.17 -3.05
C LYS A 148 -4.22 -9.90 -4.23
N ASP A 149 -4.78 -9.39 -5.33
CA ASP A 149 -4.01 -9.12 -6.54
C ASP A 149 -2.93 -8.07 -6.31
N ALA A 150 -3.26 -6.96 -5.63
CA ALA A 150 -2.27 -5.95 -5.28
C ALA A 150 -1.21 -6.48 -4.31
N TRP A 151 -1.61 -7.28 -3.31
CA TRP A 151 -0.66 -7.86 -2.36
C TRP A 151 0.27 -8.86 -3.04
N ASP A 152 -0.31 -9.90 -3.64
CA ASP A 152 0.42 -11.07 -4.12
C ASP A 152 1.34 -10.72 -5.32
N GLU A 153 0.90 -9.82 -6.21
CA GLU A 153 1.61 -9.52 -7.47
C GLU A 153 2.52 -8.29 -7.40
N ILE A 154 2.34 -7.42 -6.38
CA ILE A 154 3.07 -6.14 -6.31
C ILE A 154 3.67 -5.92 -4.93
N LEU A 155 2.83 -5.81 -3.89
CA LEU A 155 3.27 -5.32 -2.59
C LEU A 155 4.14 -6.34 -1.85
N ALA A 156 3.79 -7.63 -1.83
CA ALA A 156 4.62 -8.64 -1.17
C ALA A 156 6.03 -8.73 -1.77
N PRO A 157 6.22 -8.80 -3.10
CA PRO A 157 7.55 -8.69 -3.69
C PRO A 157 8.26 -7.37 -3.34
N GLN A 158 7.57 -6.24 -3.44
CA GLN A 158 8.21 -4.93 -3.23
C GLN A 158 8.47 -4.59 -1.74
N LEU A 159 7.78 -5.25 -0.82
CA LEU A 159 8.01 -5.12 0.63
C LEU A 159 8.91 -6.23 1.17
N ASP A 160 9.43 -7.12 0.33
CA ASP A 160 10.46 -8.08 0.70
C ASP A 160 11.85 -7.53 0.32
N TYR A 161 12.68 -7.26 1.33
CA TYR A 161 14.06 -6.77 1.13
C TYR A 161 14.92 -7.67 0.21
N ARG A 162 14.55 -8.95 0.11
CA ARG A 162 15.24 -9.97 -0.67
C ARG A 162 14.90 -9.91 -2.16
N HIS A 163 13.87 -9.14 -2.55
CA HIS A 163 13.41 -9.07 -3.93
C HIS A 163 14.38 -8.25 -4.81
N PRO A 164 14.93 -8.84 -5.89
CA PRO A 164 15.76 -8.14 -6.88
C PRO A 164 14.92 -7.64 -8.07
N PRO A 165 15.44 -6.71 -8.91
CA PRO A 165 16.71 -6.00 -8.75
C PRO A 165 16.61 -4.83 -7.77
N CYS A 166 15.40 -4.41 -7.40
CA CYS A 166 15.13 -3.38 -6.40
C CYS A 166 13.77 -3.61 -5.72
N ASN A 167 13.63 -3.06 -4.52
CA ASN A 167 12.38 -3.10 -3.73
C ASN A 167 12.21 -1.83 -2.88
N PHE A 168 11.03 -1.63 -2.30
CA PHE A 168 10.76 -0.46 -1.46
C PHE A 168 11.55 -0.47 -0.16
N VAL A 169 11.85 -1.64 0.40
CA VAL A 169 12.53 -1.76 1.69
C VAL A 169 13.95 -1.20 1.64
N GLU A 170 14.66 -1.41 0.53
CA GLU A 170 15.99 -0.82 0.29
C GLU A 170 16.00 0.71 0.34
N ILE A 171 14.87 1.34 0.02
CA ILE A 171 14.77 2.78 -0.20
C ILE A 171 14.33 3.51 1.09
N PHE A 172 13.79 2.82 2.10
CA PHE A 172 13.28 3.46 3.33
C PHE A 172 14.25 4.48 3.93
N SER A 173 15.52 4.11 4.10
CA SER A 173 16.56 4.97 4.69
C SER A 173 16.82 6.27 3.92
N ARG A 174 16.38 6.32 2.65
CA ARG A 174 16.64 7.38 1.68
C ARG A 174 15.46 8.32 1.46
N LEU A 175 14.25 7.95 1.91
CA LEU A 175 13.03 8.74 1.66
C LEU A 175 13.10 10.15 2.30
N ASP A 176 13.69 10.26 3.49
CA ASP A 176 13.87 11.52 4.21
C ASP A 176 15.24 12.19 3.99
N GLU A 177 16.03 11.79 3.00
CA GLU A 177 17.35 12.41 2.72
C GLU A 177 17.25 13.94 2.55
N HIS A 178 16.15 14.41 1.95
CA HIS A 178 15.90 15.84 1.74
C HIS A 178 15.72 16.62 3.06
N LYS A 179 15.31 15.95 4.15
CA LYS A 179 15.16 16.55 5.48
C LYS A 179 16.48 16.59 6.26
N ARG A 180 17.44 15.73 5.92
CA ARG A 180 18.75 15.61 6.60
C ARG A 180 19.77 16.70 6.20
N ARG A 181 19.49 17.49 5.17
CA ARG A 181 20.34 18.64 4.78
C ARG A 181 19.81 19.93 5.38
N LYS A 182 20.20 20.23 6.62
CA LYS A 182 20.31 21.56 7.22
C LYS A 182 21.44 21.58 8.24
#